data_AF-A0A8S8YW90-F1
#
_entry.id   AF-A0A8S8YW90-F1
#
_cell.length_a   1.000
_cell.length_b   1.000
_cell.length_c   1.000
_cell.angle_alpha   90.00
_cell.angle_beta   90.00
_cell.angle_gamma   90.00
#
_symmetry.space_group_name_H-M   'P 1'
#
loop_
_entity.id
_entity.type
_entity.pdbx_description
1 polymer ?
#
loop_
_entity_poly.entity_id
_entity_poly.type
_entity_poly.pdbx_seq_one_letter_code
_entity_poly.pdbx_strand_id
1 'polypeptide(L)'
;MDSDNDGLTDYDEFHNITTDHLDGDTDDDGLPDGLEYNEYSALGADPLVHDADADADGWYWFQDCEDEDFDRAPFKPEVLDGKDNDCDDVIDEDFFGAR
;
A
#
# COMPACT_ATOMS: atom_id res chain seq x y z
N MET A 1 25.72 4.52 3.06
CA MET A 1 25.47 4.03 4.43
C MET A 1 23.98 4.10 4.55
N ASP A 2 23.43 3.01 5.03
CA ASP A 2 22.00 2.74 5.17
C ASP A 2 21.98 1.94 6.48
N SER A 3 21.61 2.61 7.57
CA SER A 3 21.89 2.15 8.93
C SER A 3 20.80 1.21 9.45
N ASP A 4 19.57 1.36 9.00
CA ASP A 4 18.41 0.49 9.29
C ASP A 4 18.13 -0.53 8.17
N ASN A 5 18.68 -0.35 6.96
CA ASN A 5 18.54 -1.24 5.80
C ASN A 5 17.14 -1.23 5.18
N ASP A 6 16.50 -0.07 5.14
CA ASP A 6 15.18 0.15 4.55
C ASP A 6 15.23 0.45 3.03
N GLY A 7 16.42 0.77 2.50
CA GLY A 7 16.65 1.10 1.09
C GLY A 7 16.90 2.59 0.81
N LEU A 8 16.91 3.44 1.84
CA LEU A 8 17.38 4.83 1.79
C LEU A 8 18.80 4.93 2.34
N THR A 9 19.49 6.02 2.03
CA THR A 9 20.79 6.27 2.66
C THR A 9 20.62 7.22 3.83
N ASP A 10 21.40 7.06 4.91
CA ASP A 10 21.35 7.98 6.06
C ASP A 10 21.46 9.46 5.64
N TYR A 11 22.15 9.72 4.52
CA TYR A 11 22.26 11.05 3.95
C TYR A 11 20.93 11.54 3.35
N ASP A 12 20.26 10.70 2.57
CA ASP A 12 18.99 11.03 1.92
C ASP A 12 17.87 11.19 2.94
N GLU A 13 17.81 10.29 3.92
CA GLU A 13 16.86 10.36 5.03
C GLU A 13 17.00 11.67 5.79
N PHE A 14 18.20 12.00 6.25
CA PHE A 14 18.42 13.23 7.03
C PHE A 14 18.30 14.53 6.21
N HIS A 15 18.77 14.55 4.95
CA HIS A 15 18.88 15.80 4.18
C HIS A 15 17.73 16.04 3.20
N ASN A 16 17.10 15.00 2.69
CA ASN A 16 16.17 15.09 1.57
C ASN A 16 14.74 14.66 1.93
N ILE A 17 14.57 13.67 2.81
CA ILE A 17 13.28 13.01 3.07
C ILE A 17 12.73 13.37 4.44
N THR A 18 13.60 13.58 5.43
CA THR A 18 13.28 13.92 6.83
C THR A 18 12.79 12.74 7.68
N THR A 19 13.14 11.51 7.28
CA THR A 19 12.96 10.27 8.06
C THR A 19 14.09 10.07 9.08
N ASP A 20 13.92 9.14 10.02
CA ASP A 20 14.98 8.77 10.97
C ASP A 20 15.82 7.61 10.45
N HIS A 21 17.05 7.92 10.00
CA HIS A 21 18.08 6.96 9.53
C HIS A 21 18.47 5.78 10.44
N LEU A 22 17.83 5.63 11.61
CA LEU A 22 18.02 4.50 12.52
C LEU A 22 16.72 3.70 12.72
N ASP A 23 15.65 4.09 12.03
CA ASP A 23 14.30 3.59 12.16
C ASP A 23 13.67 3.50 10.78
N GLY A 24 13.75 2.33 10.16
CA GLY A 24 13.38 2.15 8.76
C GLY A 24 11.88 2.16 8.46
N ASP A 25 11.05 2.67 9.37
CA ASP A 25 9.58 2.81 9.34
C ASP A 25 9.24 3.98 10.28
N THR A 26 9.45 5.22 9.82
CA THR A 26 9.47 6.43 10.66
C THR A 26 8.09 6.76 11.26
N ASP A 27 7.00 6.35 10.61
CA ASP A 27 5.64 6.62 11.06
C ASP A 27 4.91 5.42 11.71
N ASP A 28 5.61 4.30 11.84
CA ASP A 28 5.19 3.06 12.51
C ASP A 28 3.94 2.40 11.90
N ASP A 29 3.73 2.52 10.58
CA ASP A 29 2.56 1.95 9.88
C ASP A 29 2.79 0.54 9.29
N GLY A 30 4.03 0.06 9.34
CA GLY A 30 4.45 -1.24 8.84
C GLY A 30 5.00 -1.25 7.41
N LEU A 31 5.05 -0.11 6.72
CA LEU A 31 5.76 0.09 5.47
C LEU A 31 7.15 0.69 5.76
N PRO A 32 8.22 0.16 5.15
CA PRO A 32 9.52 0.80 5.30
C PRO A 32 9.59 2.15 4.58
N ASP A 33 10.26 3.13 5.16
CA ASP A 33 10.41 4.49 4.59
C ASP A 33 10.92 4.41 3.13
N GLY A 34 11.91 3.56 2.88
CA GLY A 34 12.45 3.32 1.55
C GLY A 34 11.48 2.68 0.57
N LEU A 35 10.53 1.85 1.02
CA LEU A 35 9.49 1.29 0.17
C LEU A 35 8.48 2.37 -0.22
N GLU A 36 8.02 3.14 0.76
CA GLU A 36 7.09 4.25 0.52
C GLU A 36 7.70 5.28 -0.43
N TYR A 37 8.94 5.71 -0.17
CA TYR A 37 9.60 6.72 -0.99
C TYR A 37 9.89 6.23 -2.42
N ASN A 38 10.47 5.03 -2.57
CA ASN A 38 10.97 4.58 -3.87
C ASN A 38 9.87 3.98 -4.76
N GLU A 39 8.87 3.30 -4.18
CA GLU A 39 7.88 2.51 -4.95
C GLU A 39 6.46 3.08 -4.82
N TYR A 40 6.03 3.50 -3.63
CA TYR A 40 4.63 3.90 -3.37
C TYR A 40 4.35 5.41 -3.35
N SER A 41 5.38 6.24 -3.46
CA SER A 41 5.23 7.71 -3.48
C SER A 41 4.37 8.21 -4.65
N ALA A 42 4.31 7.47 -5.76
CA ALA A 42 3.45 7.79 -6.89
C ALA A 42 1.98 7.42 -6.66
N LEU A 43 1.69 6.52 -5.71
CA LEU A 43 0.35 6.10 -5.32
C LEU A 43 -0.21 6.95 -4.18
N GLY A 44 0.65 7.53 -3.35
CA GLY A 44 0.26 8.49 -2.31
C GLY A 44 0.89 8.28 -0.95
N ALA A 45 1.66 7.19 -0.77
CA ALA A 45 2.41 6.92 0.46
C ALA A 45 3.45 8.03 0.74
N ASP A 46 3.71 8.28 2.01
CA ASP A 46 4.65 9.29 2.50
C ASP A 46 5.26 8.76 3.82
N PRO A 47 6.58 8.54 3.90
CA PRO A 47 7.29 7.97 5.07
C PRO A 47 7.07 8.66 6.42
N LEU A 48 6.33 9.77 6.43
CA LEU A 48 6.05 10.58 7.60
C LEU A 48 4.56 10.59 7.96
N VAL A 49 3.74 9.81 7.25
CA VAL A 49 2.28 9.84 7.31
C VAL A 49 1.70 8.43 7.25
N HIS A 50 1.37 7.92 8.44
CA HIS A 50 0.78 6.59 8.60
C HIS A 50 -0.35 6.31 7.58
N ASP A 51 -0.14 5.28 6.78
CA ASP A 51 -1.06 4.72 5.81
C ASP A 51 -2.03 3.76 6.51
N ALA A 52 -3.34 4.02 6.37
CA ALA A 52 -4.36 3.17 6.94
C ALA A 52 -4.64 1.93 6.07
N ASP A 53 -4.89 0.81 6.72
CA ASP A 53 -5.60 -0.37 6.23
C ASP A 53 -6.88 -0.44 7.08
N ALA A 54 -7.95 0.24 6.66
CA ALA A 54 -9.07 0.54 7.55
C ALA A 54 -9.98 -0.69 7.81
N ASP A 55 -9.99 -1.66 6.90
CA ASP A 55 -10.74 -2.91 7.05
C ASP A 55 -9.89 -4.13 7.46
N ALA A 56 -8.56 -3.95 7.56
CA ALA A 56 -7.58 -4.94 8.00
C ALA A 56 -7.43 -6.14 7.04
N ASP A 57 -7.52 -5.90 5.73
CA ASP A 57 -7.40 -6.92 4.71
C ASP A 57 -5.97 -7.09 4.15
N GLY A 58 -5.05 -6.19 4.56
CA GLY A 58 -3.65 -6.17 4.19
C GLY A 58 -3.32 -5.27 2.99
N TRP A 59 -4.29 -4.54 2.46
CA TRP A 59 -4.08 -3.48 1.48
C TRP A 59 -4.27 -2.11 2.13
N TYR A 60 -3.35 -1.19 1.83
CA TYR A 60 -3.42 0.18 2.33
C TYR A 60 -4.34 1.02 1.45
N TRP A 61 -4.88 2.12 1.98
CA TRP A 61 -5.82 3.03 1.31
C TRP A 61 -5.40 3.51 -0.09
N PHE A 62 -4.09 3.56 -0.39
CA PHE A 62 -3.56 3.98 -1.69
C PHE A 62 -3.46 2.85 -2.72
N GLN A 63 -3.60 1.59 -2.28
CA GLN A 63 -3.62 0.39 -3.11
C GLN A 63 -5.04 -0.15 -3.25
N ASP A 64 -5.89 0.08 -2.25
CA ASP A 64 -7.26 -0.40 -2.18
C ASP A 64 -8.24 0.52 -2.94
N CYS A 65 -9.11 -0.06 -3.76
CA CYS A 65 -10.18 0.68 -4.42
C CYS A 65 -11.31 1.11 -3.46
N GLU A 66 -11.50 0.42 -2.34
CA GLU A 66 -12.47 0.70 -1.29
C GLU A 66 -12.01 0.22 0.10
N ASP A 67 -11.04 0.91 0.71
CA ASP A 67 -10.37 0.64 2.01
C ASP A 67 -11.28 0.39 3.24
N GLU A 68 -12.60 0.63 3.13
CA GLU A 68 -13.57 0.32 4.19
C GLU A 68 -14.32 -1.02 3.96
N ASP A 69 -14.03 -1.75 2.88
CA ASP A 69 -14.72 -2.97 2.45
C ASP A 69 -13.76 -4.14 2.20
N PHE A 70 -13.62 -5.01 3.22
CA PHE A 70 -12.72 -6.17 3.22
C PHE A 70 -12.88 -7.11 2.03
N ASP A 71 -14.01 -7.08 1.32
CA ASP A 71 -14.23 -7.94 0.15
C ASP A 71 -13.72 -7.31 -1.16
N ARG A 72 -13.18 -6.08 -1.14
CA ARG A 72 -12.76 -5.33 -2.32
C ARG A 72 -11.32 -4.87 -2.17
N ALA A 73 -10.38 -5.60 -2.77
CA ALA A 73 -8.99 -5.15 -2.85
C ALA A 73 -8.25 -5.89 -3.97
N PRO A 74 -7.09 -5.38 -4.42
CA PRO A 74 -6.33 -6.01 -5.50
C PRO A 74 -6.11 -7.51 -5.34
N PHE A 75 -6.30 -8.25 -6.44
CA PHE A 75 -6.06 -9.70 -6.53
C PHE A 75 -6.98 -10.60 -5.68
N LYS A 76 -8.05 -10.08 -5.06
CA LYS A 76 -9.08 -10.97 -4.49
C LYS A 76 -9.82 -11.71 -5.60
N PRO A 77 -10.35 -12.91 -5.37
CA PRO A 77 -11.22 -13.55 -6.35
C PRO A 77 -12.57 -12.85 -6.41
N GLU A 78 -13.06 -12.62 -7.63
CA GLU A 78 -14.43 -12.19 -7.86
C GLU A 78 -15.47 -13.13 -7.23
N VAL A 79 -16.55 -12.55 -6.74
CA VAL A 79 -17.77 -13.22 -6.28
C VAL A 79 -18.95 -12.60 -7.00
N LEU A 80 -19.93 -13.41 -7.43
CA LEU A 80 -21.15 -12.92 -8.11
C LEU A 80 -22.09 -12.15 -7.14
N ASP A 81 -21.64 -11.00 -6.66
CA ASP A 81 -22.32 -10.13 -5.71
C ASP A 81 -22.52 -8.69 -6.23
N GLY A 82 -22.01 -8.40 -7.44
CA GLY A 82 -22.12 -7.11 -8.08
C GLY A 82 -21.14 -6.06 -7.57
N LYS A 83 -20.11 -6.48 -6.83
CA LYS A 83 -18.92 -5.68 -6.50
C LYS A 83 -17.81 -5.99 -7.52
N ASP A 84 -16.83 -5.09 -7.54
CA ASP A 84 -15.51 -5.33 -8.13
C ASP A 84 -14.62 -5.74 -6.95
N ASN A 85 -14.48 -7.04 -6.73
CA ASN A 85 -13.75 -7.58 -5.60
C ASN A 85 -12.25 -7.46 -5.79
N ASP A 86 -11.76 -7.53 -7.04
CA ASP A 86 -10.34 -7.59 -7.37
C ASP A 86 -9.71 -6.25 -7.82
N CYS A 87 -10.52 -5.19 -7.84
CA CYS A 87 -10.18 -3.81 -8.18
C CYS A 87 -9.62 -3.66 -9.62
N ASP A 88 -10.15 -4.40 -10.59
CA ASP A 88 -9.77 -4.29 -12.01
C ASP A 88 -10.65 -3.35 -12.87
N ASP A 89 -11.57 -2.62 -12.22
CA ASP A 89 -12.59 -1.75 -12.80
C ASP A 89 -13.70 -2.50 -13.56
N VAL A 90 -13.78 -3.82 -13.42
CA VAL A 90 -14.83 -4.67 -13.98
C VAL A 90 -15.54 -5.39 -12.82
N ILE A 91 -16.81 -5.73 -13.04
CA ILE A 91 -17.66 -6.33 -12.02
C ILE A 91 -18.01 -7.74 -12.49
N ASP A 92 -17.78 -8.74 -11.62
CA ASP A 92 -18.12 -10.15 -11.82
C ASP A 92 -17.53 -10.78 -13.11
N GLU A 93 -16.39 -10.29 -13.63
CA GLU A 93 -15.92 -10.64 -14.98
C GLU A 93 -15.42 -12.06 -15.14
N ASP A 94 -14.90 -12.65 -14.07
CA ASP A 94 -14.54 -14.07 -14.00
C ASP A 94 -15.74 -15.03 -14.13
N PHE A 95 -16.98 -14.53 -14.01
CA PHE A 95 -18.19 -15.32 -14.16
C PHE A 95 -18.80 -15.28 -15.58
N PHE A 96 -18.33 -14.41 -16.47
CA PHE A 96 -18.89 -14.29 -17.83
C PHE A 96 -18.45 -15.38 -18.82
N GLY A 97 -17.68 -16.39 -18.38
CA GLY A 97 -17.19 -17.51 -19.20
C GLY A 97 -17.80 -18.90 -18.91
N ALA A 98 -18.61 -19.07 -17.87
CA ALA A 98 -19.21 -20.36 -17.51
C ALA A 98 -20.53 -20.60 -18.26
N ARG A 99 -20.46 -20.98 -19.55
CA ARG A 99 -21.62 -21.49 -20.30
C ARG A 99 -21.30 -22.71 -21.14
#